data_AF-A0A0D2PZI2-F1
#
_entry.id   AF-A0A0D2PZI2-F1
#
_cell.length_a   1.000
_cell.length_b   1.000
_cell.length_c   1.000
_cell.angle_alpha   90.00
_cell.angle_beta   90.00
_cell.angle_gamma   90.00
#
_symmetry.space_group_name_H-M   'P 1'
#
loop_
_entity.id
_entity.type
_entity.pdbx_description
1 polymer ?
#
loop_
_entity_poly.entity_id
_entity_poly.type
_entity_poly.pdbx_seq_one_letter_code
_entity_poly.pdbx_strand_id
1 'polypeptide(L)'
;PLEEPGSINNHHPEGTYTVKIQGHELKFYRVELAPPSGFIGQNYSRAIHREEHPHVYTAQWTVSKTPNIAEGGHFYFACYGVRVQLAPNTLIVWRPSEPHVTSLPNIEP
;
A
#
# COMPACT_ATOMS: atom_id res chain seq x y z
N PRO A 1 4.83 21.76 33.83
CA PRO A 1 6.05 20.92 33.73
C PRO A 1 6.58 20.99 32.29
N LEU A 2 7.85 21.36 32.10
CA LEU A 2 8.47 21.41 30.78
C LEU A 2 8.72 19.98 30.30
N GLU A 3 8.22 19.63 29.12
CA GLU A 3 8.46 18.31 28.51
C GLU A 3 9.93 18.21 28.05
N GLU A 4 10.57 17.06 28.29
CA GLU A 4 11.96 16.85 27.88
C GLU A 4 12.08 16.71 26.35
N PRO A 5 13.16 17.24 25.74
CA PRO A 5 13.37 17.11 24.31
C PRO A 5 13.68 15.64 23.97
N GLY A 6 12.73 14.98 23.30
CA GLY A 6 12.82 13.55 22.94
C GLY A 6 11.66 12.70 23.44
N SER A 7 10.72 13.27 24.21
CA SER A 7 9.46 12.59 24.55
C SER A 7 8.58 12.46 23.30
N ILE A 8 8.79 11.40 22.52
CA ILE A 8 7.73 10.89 21.66
C ILE A 8 6.65 10.35 22.59
N ASN A 9 5.47 10.97 22.58
CA ASN A 9 4.32 10.41 23.25
C ASN A 9 4.08 9.00 22.69
N ASN A 10 4.48 7.96 23.44
CA ASN A 10 4.26 6.55 23.11
C ASN A 10 2.78 6.17 23.28
N HIS A 11 1.86 6.99 22.79
CA HIS A 11 0.47 6.59 22.61
C HIS A 11 0.41 5.82 21.29
N HIS A 12 0.85 4.56 21.35
CA HIS A 12 0.70 3.65 20.22
C HIS A 12 -0.79 3.60 19.83
N PRO A 13 -1.14 3.81 18.56
CA PRO A 13 -2.53 3.78 18.16
C PRO A 13 -3.07 2.36 18.38
N GLU A 14 -4.21 2.27 19.05
CA GLU A 14 -4.89 1.01 19.35
C GLU A 14 -6.05 0.77 18.38
N GLY A 15 -6.29 -0.49 18.02
CA GLY A 15 -7.34 -0.90 17.11
C GLY A 15 -8.15 -2.12 17.59
N THR A 16 -9.07 -2.55 16.74
CA THR A 16 -9.86 -3.77 16.92
C THR A 16 -9.73 -4.61 15.65
N TYR A 17 -9.42 -5.90 15.80
CA TYR A 17 -9.38 -6.85 14.68
C TYR A 17 -10.11 -8.15 15.04
N THR A 18 -10.48 -8.92 14.02
CA THR A 18 -11.16 -10.20 14.17
C THR A 18 -10.36 -11.30 13.49
N VAL A 19 -10.12 -12.41 14.19
CA VAL A 19 -9.51 -13.61 13.63
C VAL A 19 -10.59 -14.67 13.48
N LYS A 20 -10.69 -15.26 12.29
CA LYS A 20 -11.61 -16.36 11.99
C LYS A 20 -10.84 -17.69 12.06
N ILE A 21 -11.16 -18.54 13.04
CA ILE A 21 -10.56 -19.87 13.19
C ILE A 21 -11.67 -20.91 13.20
N GLN A 22 -11.68 -21.81 12.21
CA GLN A 22 -12.66 -22.91 12.12
C GLN A 22 -14.14 -22.44 12.23
N GLY A 23 -14.46 -21.27 11.67
CA GLY A 23 -15.81 -20.71 11.72
C GLY A 23 -16.16 -19.93 13.00
N HIS A 24 -15.25 -19.89 13.99
CA HIS A 24 -15.38 -19.03 15.16
C HIS A 24 -14.70 -17.68 14.94
N GLU A 25 -15.40 -16.60 15.32
CA GLU A 25 -14.87 -15.24 15.28
C GLU A 25 -14.35 -14.82 16.66
N LEU A 26 -13.04 -14.61 16.76
CA LEU A 26 -12.38 -14.08 17.95
C LEU A 26 -12.09 -12.59 17.71
N LYS A 27 -12.72 -11.73 18.50
CA LYS A 27 -12.57 -10.27 18.38
C LYS A 27 -11.67 -9.72 19.49
N PHE A 28 -10.61 -9.02 19.09
CA PHE A 28 -9.64 -8.43 19.99
C PHE A 28 -9.82 -6.91 20.02
N TYR A 29 -9.84 -6.31 21.20
CA TYR A 29 -10.07 -4.88 21.41
C TYR A 29 -8.82 -4.22 21.99
N ARG A 30 -8.62 -2.93 21.67
CA ARG A 30 -7.53 -2.10 22.22
C ARG A 30 -6.15 -2.72 22.03
N VAL A 31 -5.93 -3.33 20.87
CA VAL A 31 -4.63 -3.92 20.55
C VAL A 31 -3.79 -2.85 19.87
N GLU A 32 -2.54 -2.70 20.31
CA GLU A 32 -1.53 -1.91 19.62
C GLU A 32 -1.53 -2.29 18.12
N LEU A 33 -1.73 -1.30 17.26
CA LEU A 33 -1.65 -1.50 15.82
C LEU A 33 -0.22 -1.84 15.43
N ALA A 34 -0.07 -2.81 14.52
CA ALA A 34 1.22 -3.10 13.93
C ALA A 34 1.84 -1.81 13.36
N PRO A 35 3.16 -1.61 13.47
CA PRO A 35 3.81 -0.47 12.87
C PRO A 35 3.52 -0.48 11.35
N PRO A 36 3.45 0.70 10.70
CA PRO A 36 3.34 0.77 9.25
C PRO A 36 4.42 -0.11 8.61
N SER A 37 3.99 -1.09 7.84
CA SER A 37 4.86 -2.01 7.11
C SER A 37 4.83 -1.69 5.62
N GLY A 38 5.93 -1.97 4.95
CA GLY A 38 6.06 -1.77 3.52
C GLY A 38 6.79 -2.94 2.87
N PHE A 39 6.59 -3.08 1.57
CA PHE A 39 7.26 -4.09 0.75
C PHE A 39 8.10 -3.40 -0.32
N ILE A 40 9.23 -3.99 -0.65
CA ILE A 40 10.04 -3.59 -1.80
C ILE A 40 9.97 -4.73 -2.81
N GLY A 41 9.67 -4.38 -4.06
CA GLY A 41 9.60 -5.34 -5.16
C GLY A 41 10.30 -4.79 -6.39
N GLN A 42 10.83 -5.69 -7.21
CA GLN A 42 11.38 -5.39 -8.52
C GLN A 42 10.46 -6.04 -9.57
N ASN A 43 10.15 -5.30 -10.64
CA ASN A 43 9.32 -5.78 -11.75
C ASN A 43 7.96 -6.34 -11.32
N TYR A 44 7.43 -5.83 -10.20
CA TYR A 44 6.14 -6.23 -9.68
C TYR A 44 5.02 -5.90 -10.66
N SER A 45 4.10 -6.83 -10.83
CA SER A 45 2.85 -6.62 -11.56
C SER A 45 1.73 -7.39 -10.88
N ARG A 46 0.51 -6.89 -11.05
CA ARG A 46 -0.69 -7.53 -10.50
C ARG A 46 -1.89 -7.08 -11.31
N ALA A 47 -2.74 -8.04 -11.70
CA ALA A 47 -4.00 -7.78 -12.38
C ALA A 47 -4.91 -6.85 -11.54
N ILE A 48 -5.98 -6.34 -12.15
CA ILE A 48 -6.92 -5.45 -11.45
C ILE A 48 -7.43 -6.12 -10.17
N HIS A 49 -7.24 -5.44 -9.05
CA HIS A 49 -7.61 -5.95 -7.73
C HIS A 49 -8.00 -4.83 -6.78
N ARG A 50 -8.42 -5.25 -5.58
CA ARG A 50 -8.66 -4.42 -4.41
C ARG A 50 -7.89 -5.05 -3.25
N GLU A 51 -7.56 -4.24 -2.27
CA GLU A 51 -6.84 -4.69 -1.09
C GLU A 51 -7.54 -4.15 0.16
N GLU A 52 -7.65 -4.99 1.19
CA GLU A 52 -8.22 -4.62 2.47
C GLU A 52 -7.08 -4.23 3.42
N HIS A 53 -7.10 -2.97 3.87
CA HIS A 53 -6.11 -2.43 4.79
C HIS A 53 -6.82 -1.62 5.87
N PRO A 54 -6.24 -1.50 7.08
CA PRO A 54 -6.78 -0.62 8.11
C PRO A 54 -6.69 0.87 7.76
N HIS A 55 -5.88 1.23 6.76
CA HIS A 55 -5.68 2.61 6.32
C HIS A 55 -6.51 2.94 5.08
N VAL A 56 -7.05 4.17 5.03
CA VAL A 56 -7.85 4.67 3.90
C VAL A 56 -7.01 4.81 2.63
N TYR A 57 -5.73 5.11 2.78
CA TYR A 57 -4.80 5.32 1.66
C TYR A 57 -3.57 4.44 1.80
N THR A 58 -3.06 4.01 0.65
CA THR A 58 -1.77 3.33 0.49
C THR A 58 -0.89 4.19 -0.41
N ALA A 59 0.42 4.11 -0.22
CA ALA A 59 1.40 4.79 -1.05
C ALA A 59 2.43 3.80 -1.61
N GLN A 60 2.89 4.07 -2.83
CA GLN A 60 4.01 3.37 -3.44
C GLN A 60 4.97 4.40 -4.02
N TRP A 61 6.25 4.13 -3.91
CA TRP A 61 7.29 4.97 -4.45
C TRP A 61 8.13 4.18 -5.43
N THR A 62 8.10 4.58 -6.69
CA THR A 62 8.99 4.03 -7.71
C THR A 62 10.34 4.72 -7.60
N VAL A 63 11.31 4.03 -7.02
CA VAL A 63 12.69 4.54 -6.86
C VAL A 63 13.45 4.58 -8.19
N SER A 64 13.31 3.54 -9.01
CA SER A 64 14.00 3.42 -10.30
C SER A 64 13.09 2.79 -11.35
N LYS A 65 13.06 3.41 -12.53
CA LYS A 65 12.41 2.87 -13.74
C LYS A 65 12.87 3.67 -14.97
N THR A 66 13.32 3.01 -16.03
CA THR A 66 13.51 3.70 -17.31
C THR A 66 12.12 4.04 -17.89
N PRO A 67 11.78 5.32 -18.15
CA PRO A 67 10.46 5.66 -18.67
C PRO A 67 10.28 5.16 -20.10
N ASN A 68 9.36 4.22 -20.31
CA ASN A 68 8.91 3.80 -21.64
C ASN A 68 7.43 3.39 -21.58
N ILE A 69 6.61 3.95 -22.48
CA ILE A 69 5.17 3.67 -22.57
C ILE A 69 4.89 2.23 -23.01
N ALA A 70 5.71 1.69 -23.90
CA ALA A 70 5.49 0.37 -24.49
C ALA A 70 5.85 -0.77 -23.52
N GLU A 71 6.61 -0.48 -22.46
CA GLU A 71 7.20 -1.49 -21.59
C GLU A 71 6.31 -1.91 -20.41
N GLY A 72 5.07 -1.40 -20.32
CA GLY A 72 4.17 -1.76 -19.22
C GLY A 72 4.73 -1.36 -17.86
N GLY A 73 4.42 -2.13 -16.80
CA GLY A 73 4.77 -1.75 -15.42
C GLY A 73 4.29 -0.34 -15.04
N HIS A 74 3.10 0.04 -15.48
CA HIS A 74 2.46 1.32 -15.17
C HIS A 74 1.34 1.09 -14.17
N PHE A 75 1.01 2.13 -13.40
CA PHE A 75 -0.08 2.07 -12.45
C PHE A 75 -1.34 2.66 -13.06
N TYR A 76 -2.50 2.05 -12.79
CA TYR A 76 -3.77 2.59 -13.25
C TYR A 76 -4.76 2.68 -12.09
N PHE A 77 -5.46 3.80 -12.05
CA PHE A 77 -6.69 3.93 -11.29
C PHE A 77 -7.85 3.50 -12.19
N ALA A 78 -8.23 2.22 -12.09
CA ALA A 78 -9.11 1.59 -13.07
C ALA A 78 -10.50 2.25 -13.11
N CYS A 79 -11.03 2.69 -11.97
CA CYS A 79 -12.32 3.40 -11.90
C CYS A 79 -12.34 4.73 -12.64
N TYR A 80 -11.19 5.38 -12.82
CA TYR A 80 -11.11 6.70 -13.43
C TYR A 80 -10.58 6.66 -14.87
N GLY A 81 -10.18 5.48 -15.37
CA GLY A 81 -9.49 5.37 -16.66
C GLY A 81 -8.15 6.11 -16.71
N VAL A 82 -7.56 6.40 -15.54
CA VAL A 82 -6.31 7.17 -15.43
C VAL A 82 -5.12 6.22 -15.38
N ARG A 83 -4.18 6.44 -16.29
CA ARG A 83 -2.86 5.79 -16.30
C ARG A 83 -1.80 6.72 -15.75
N VAL A 84 -1.06 6.26 -14.76
CA VAL A 84 0.21 6.87 -14.33
C VAL A 84 1.35 6.14 -15.03
N GLN A 85 1.96 6.81 -16.00
CA GLN A 85 3.19 6.33 -16.61
C GLN A 85 4.32 6.43 -15.58
N LEU A 86 4.67 5.30 -14.98
CA LEU A 86 5.69 5.24 -13.94
C LEU A 86 7.07 5.66 -14.49
N ALA A 87 7.73 6.52 -13.72
CA ALA A 87 9.08 7.05 -13.93
C ALA A 87 9.86 6.97 -12.60
N PRO A 88 11.20 7.18 -12.60
CA PRO A 88 11.96 7.25 -11.35
C PRO A 88 11.41 8.35 -10.46
N ASN A 89 11.57 8.15 -9.15
CA ASN A 89 11.14 9.10 -8.13
C ASN A 89 9.66 9.51 -8.21
N THR A 90 8.77 8.58 -8.59
CA THR A 90 7.32 8.82 -8.65
C THR A 90 6.63 8.25 -7.43
N LEU A 91 5.94 9.10 -6.66
CA LEU A 91 5.06 8.70 -5.57
C LEU A 91 3.62 8.63 -6.08
N ILE A 92 2.94 7.51 -5.82
CA ILE A 92 1.50 7.36 -6.07
C ILE A 92 0.83 7.05 -4.75
N VAL A 93 -0.26 7.75 -4.47
CA VAL A 93 -1.13 7.52 -3.30
C VAL A 93 -2.52 7.19 -3.81
N TRP A 94 -3.12 6.10 -3.33
CA TRP A 94 -4.44 5.64 -3.78
C TRP A 94 -5.25 5.05 -2.64
N ARG A 95 -6.55 4.83 -2.87
CA ARG A 95 -7.42 4.08 -1.97
C ARG A 95 -7.38 2.61 -2.35
N PRO A 96 -6.83 1.72 -1.51
CA PRO A 96 -6.67 0.31 -1.88
C PRO A 96 -8.01 -0.44 -2.06
N SER A 97 -9.09 0.06 -1.47
CA SER A 97 -10.45 -0.48 -1.64
C SER A 97 -11.06 -0.20 -3.02
N GLU A 98 -10.47 0.72 -3.80
CA GLU A 98 -10.85 1.02 -5.18
C GLU A 98 -10.04 0.16 -6.17
N PRO A 99 -10.64 -0.33 -7.27
CA PRO A 99 -9.93 -1.07 -8.32
C PRO A 99 -8.69 -0.37 -8.87
N HIS A 100 -7.55 -1.07 -8.78
CA HIS A 100 -6.25 -0.59 -9.27
C HIS A 100 -5.41 -1.76 -9.82
N VAL A 101 -4.36 -1.43 -10.59
CA VAL A 101 -3.53 -2.42 -11.29
C VAL A 101 -2.12 -1.86 -11.50
N THR A 102 -1.13 -2.74 -11.41
CA THR A 102 0.21 -2.51 -11.96
C THR A 102 0.38 -3.44 -13.15
N SER A 103 0.42 -2.87 -14.36
CA SER A 103 0.45 -3.66 -15.59
C SER A 103 1.71 -4.52 -15.69
N LEU A 104 1.62 -5.66 -16.38
CA LEU A 104 2.78 -6.53 -16.63
C LEU A 104 3.90 -5.74 -17.33
N PRO A 105 5.14 -5.74 -16.82
CA PRO A 105 6.28 -5.18 -17.54
C PRO A 105 6.64 -6.06 -18.75
N ASN A 106 7.08 -5.44 -19.84
CA ASN A 106 7.61 -6.11 -21.01
C ASN A 106 9.11 -6.39 -20.82
N ILE A 107 9.42 -7.41 -20.04
CA ILE A 107 10.78 -7.87 -19.75
C ILE A 107 10.83 -9.38 -19.87
N GLU A 108 12.02 -9.92 -20.16
CA GLU A 108 12.22 -11.36 -20.09
C GLU A 108 12.25 -11.82 -18.61
N PRO A 109 11.61 -12.97 -18.28
CA PRO A 109 11.56 -13.50 -16.93
C PRO A 109 12.89 -14.03 -16.41
#